data_AF-A0AAD8V7N5-F1
#
_entry.id   AF-A0AAD8V7N5-F1
#
_cell.length_a   1.000
_cell.length_b   1.000
_cell.length_c   1.000
_cell.angle_alpha   90.00
_cell.angle_beta   90.00
_cell.angle_gamma   90.00
#
_symmetry.space_group_name_H-M   'P 1'
#
loop_
_entity.id
_entity.type
_entity.pdbx_description
1 polymer ?
#
loop_
_entity_poly.entity_id
_entity_poly.type
_entity_poly.pdbx_seq_one_letter_code
_entity_poly.pdbx_strand_id
1 'polypeptide(L)'
;MHRSAISVALAYLATGSLAAVAGRQLLPRDNDCGGLSNVPLSSDPEHSSYTFFFDPSVKQVVDDLNKSSGSTFNTVLVNQYCNKLNGNGYESHNVAFTNITQFGPDSKYTVATDKCEEGESRSPQGYYVNLCVGDGTQCTKNYPWAVCGTPGVAGDTRLFCPAAEPSGGNPKAVSLDDPTAWNCKLCTTISKYCQWS
;
A
#
# COMPACT_ATOMS: atom_id res chain seq x y z
N MET A 1 50.25 -36.50 42.44
CA MET A 1 49.60 -35.33 43.07
C MET A 1 48.51 -34.84 42.14
N HIS A 2 47.24 -35.06 42.51
CA HIS A 2 46.07 -34.64 41.76
C HIS A 2 45.88 -33.13 41.85
N ARG A 3 45.57 -32.48 40.71
CA ARG A 3 44.81 -31.24 40.69
C ARG A 3 43.79 -31.27 39.55
N SER A 4 42.53 -31.15 39.96
CA SER A 4 41.33 -31.01 39.16
C SER A 4 41.17 -29.61 38.57
N ALA A 5 40.37 -29.59 37.48
CA ALA A 5 39.41 -28.56 37.08
C ALA A 5 40.03 -27.25 36.50
N ILE A 6 39.40 -26.52 35.57
CA ILE A 6 37.98 -26.24 35.31
C ILE A 6 37.84 -25.93 33.81
N SER A 7 36.83 -26.52 33.16
CA SER A 7 36.36 -26.12 31.83
C SER A 7 35.76 -24.72 31.87
N VAL A 8 36.27 -23.78 31.08
CA VAL A 8 35.60 -22.51 30.80
C VAL A 8 35.06 -22.57 29.37
N ALA A 9 33.75 -22.72 29.26
CA ALA A 9 33.05 -22.57 28.00
C ALA A 9 33.08 -21.09 27.60
N LEU A 10 33.72 -20.78 26.46
CA LEU A 10 33.54 -19.49 25.80
C LEU A 10 32.12 -19.42 25.26
N ALA A 11 31.25 -18.68 25.94
CA ALA A 11 30.02 -18.19 25.36
C ALA A 11 30.39 -17.07 24.36
N TYR A 12 30.37 -17.40 23.07
CA TYR A 12 30.34 -16.39 22.02
C TYR A 12 29.00 -15.65 22.13
N LEU A 13 29.01 -14.52 22.82
CA LEU A 13 27.97 -13.50 22.66
C LEU A 13 28.10 -12.98 21.24
N ALA A 14 27.24 -13.48 20.35
CA ALA A 14 26.94 -12.83 19.10
C ALA A 14 26.44 -11.43 19.45
N THR A 15 27.27 -10.41 19.23
CA THR A 15 26.85 -9.02 19.19
C THR A 15 25.97 -8.88 17.95
N GLY A 16 24.71 -9.29 18.10
CA GLY A 16 23.65 -8.88 17.19
C GLY A 16 23.59 -7.37 17.28
N SER A 17 24.02 -6.70 16.20
CA SER A 17 23.77 -5.28 15.99
C SER A 17 22.26 -5.08 15.88
N LEU A 18 21.59 -5.00 17.03
CA LEU A 18 20.32 -4.28 17.15
C LEU A 18 20.70 -2.81 16.91
N ALA A 19 20.74 -2.42 15.64
CA ALA A 19 20.60 -1.02 15.28
C ALA A 19 19.23 -0.62 15.85
N ALA A 20 19.28 0.03 17.02
CA ALA A 20 18.14 0.66 17.62
C ALA A 20 17.57 1.64 16.59
N VAL A 21 16.45 1.27 15.97
CA VAL A 21 15.54 2.24 15.35
C VAL A 21 14.91 2.96 16.54
N ALA A 22 15.69 3.86 17.15
CA ALA A 22 15.22 4.78 18.15
C ALA A 22 14.03 5.52 17.55
N GLY A 23 12.92 5.54 18.29
CA GLY A 23 11.67 6.18 17.91
C GLY A 23 11.93 7.54 17.29
N ARG A 24 11.85 7.61 15.96
CA ARG A 24 11.79 8.86 15.23
C ARG A 24 10.39 9.37 15.48
N GLN A 25 10.26 10.29 16.43
CA GLN A 25 8.99 10.93 16.72
C GLN A 25 8.52 11.63 15.44
N LEU A 26 7.53 11.03 14.79
CA LEU A 26 6.90 11.58 13.60
C LEU A 26 6.28 12.91 13.99
N LEU A 27 6.66 14.00 13.31
CA LEU A 27 6.01 15.27 13.51
C LEU A 27 4.67 15.24 12.74
N PRO A 28 3.51 15.36 13.42
CA PRO A 28 2.21 15.44 12.75
C PRO A 28 2.15 16.66 11.81
N ARG A 29 1.58 16.50 10.62
CA ARG A 29 1.41 17.58 9.62
C ARG A 29 -0.01 18.15 9.61
N ASP A 30 -0.63 18.26 10.78
CA ASP A 30 -2.08 18.46 10.94
C ASP A 30 -2.65 19.69 10.18
N ASN A 31 -1.84 20.72 9.90
CA ASN A 31 -2.26 21.91 9.13
C ASN A 31 -2.11 21.80 7.61
N ASP A 32 -1.30 20.86 7.11
CA ASP A 32 -0.98 20.75 5.69
C ASP A 32 -1.88 19.75 4.95
N CYS A 33 -2.60 18.89 5.67
CA CYS A 33 -3.30 17.74 5.07
C CYS A 33 -4.81 17.72 5.33
N GLY A 34 -5.40 18.84 5.76
CA GLY A 34 -6.87 19.01 5.84
C GLY A 34 -7.60 17.97 6.69
N GLY A 35 -6.98 17.44 7.74
CA GLY A 35 -7.59 16.45 8.64
C GLY A 35 -7.46 14.97 8.22
N LEU A 36 -6.66 14.66 7.20
CA LEU A 36 -6.32 13.28 6.85
C LEU A 36 -5.51 12.59 7.95
N SER A 37 -5.59 11.25 8.00
CA SER A 37 -4.81 10.45 8.95
C SER A 37 -3.31 10.52 8.65
N ASN A 38 -2.50 10.74 9.68
CA ASN A 38 -1.05 10.71 9.59
C ASN A 38 -0.54 9.27 9.39
N VAL A 39 0.35 9.07 8.44
CA VAL A 39 0.94 7.78 8.06
C VAL A 39 2.45 7.83 8.25
N PRO A 40 3.07 6.82 8.88
CA PRO A 40 4.50 6.81 9.10
C PRO A 40 5.30 6.70 7.80
N LEU A 41 6.52 7.23 7.84
CA LEU A 41 7.50 7.00 6.79
C LEU A 41 7.87 5.52 6.71
N SER A 42 8.21 5.05 5.52
CA SER A 42 8.72 3.70 5.35
C SER A 42 10.09 3.55 6.03
N SER A 43 10.33 2.39 6.66
CA SER A 43 11.67 2.02 7.12
C SER A 43 12.60 1.67 5.96
N ASP A 44 12.05 1.35 4.79
CA ASP A 44 12.77 1.22 3.53
C ASP A 44 12.52 2.49 2.69
N PRO A 45 13.48 3.41 2.59
CA PRO A 45 13.28 4.68 1.90
C PRO A 45 13.04 4.52 0.39
N GLU A 46 13.37 3.37 -0.20
CA GLU A 46 13.20 3.11 -1.62
C GLU A 46 11.80 2.59 -1.98
N HIS A 47 11.02 2.14 -0.99
CA HIS A 47 9.71 1.54 -1.23
C HIS A 47 8.65 2.00 -0.24
N SER A 48 7.46 2.26 -0.76
CA SER A 48 6.26 2.36 0.08
C SER A 48 5.65 0.99 0.29
N SER A 49 4.99 0.79 1.43
CA SER A 49 4.25 -0.43 1.73
C SER A 49 2.81 -0.13 2.09
N TYR A 50 1.89 -0.90 1.49
CA TYR A 50 0.45 -0.79 1.70
C TYR A 50 -0.06 -2.11 2.22
N THR A 51 -0.47 -2.11 3.48
CA THR A 51 -1.12 -3.23 4.14
C THR A 51 -2.62 -2.98 4.21
N PHE A 52 -3.43 -3.88 3.68
CA PHE A 52 -4.87 -3.73 3.61
C PHE A 52 -5.56 -5.09 3.53
N PHE A 53 -6.89 -5.11 3.59
CA PHE A 53 -7.66 -6.33 3.35
C PHE A 53 -8.92 -6.01 2.54
N PHE A 54 -9.42 -7.03 1.84
CA PHE A 54 -10.71 -6.94 1.16
C PHE A 54 -11.84 -7.35 2.10
N ASP A 55 -12.96 -6.66 1.98
CA ASP A 55 -14.21 -7.11 2.58
C ASP A 55 -14.55 -8.53 2.08
N PRO A 56 -15.08 -9.44 2.93
CA PRO A 56 -15.47 -10.79 2.50
C PRO A 56 -16.41 -10.80 1.28
N SER A 57 -17.25 -9.78 1.12
CA SER A 57 -18.17 -9.65 -0.02
C SER A 57 -17.45 -9.52 -1.38
N VAL A 58 -16.20 -9.08 -1.39
CA VAL A 58 -15.39 -8.98 -2.62
C VAL A 58 -15.18 -10.36 -3.26
N LYS A 59 -15.24 -11.44 -2.49
CA LYS A 59 -15.19 -12.79 -3.04
C LYS A 59 -16.32 -13.02 -4.06
N GLN A 60 -17.53 -12.55 -3.76
CA GLN A 60 -18.68 -12.67 -4.66
C GLN A 60 -18.45 -11.86 -5.94
N VAL A 61 -17.84 -10.68 -5.82
CA VAL A 61 -17.49 -9.83 -6.97
C VAL A 61 -16.50 -10.56 -7.90
N VAL A 62 -15.46 -11.19 -7.33
CA VAL A 62 -14.50 -12.01 -8.09
C VAL A 62 -15.19 -13.20 -8.76
N ASP A 63 -16.05 -13.92 -8.04
CA ASP A 63 -16.79 -15.05 -8.58
C ASP A 63 -17.70 -14.64 -9.75
N ASP A 64 -18.37 -13.48 -9.65
CA ASP A 64 -19.25 -12.97 -10.70
C ASP A 64 -18.48 -12.37 -11.89
N LEU A 65 -17.30 -11.77 -11.65
CA LEU A 65 -16.35 -11.38 -12.70
C LEU A 65 -15.89 -12.59 -13.51
N ASN A 66 -15.51 -13.67 -12.83
CA ASN A 66 -15.05 -14.89 -13.47
C ASN A 66 -16.14 -15.50 -14.37
N LYS A 67 -17.40 -15.51 -13.91
CA LYS A 67 -18.54 -16.01 -14.69
C LYS A 67 -18.87 -15.12 -15.90
N SER A 68 -18.85 -13.80 -15.73
CA SER A 68 -19.33 -12.86 -16.76
C SER A 68 -18.30 -12.55 -17.84
N SER A 69 -17.01 -12.60 -17.51
CA SER A 69 -15.91 -12.27 -18.44
C SER A 69 -15.31 -13.48 -19.17
N GLY A 70 -15.53 -14.69 -18.65
CA GLY A 70 -14.81 -15.89 -19.09
C GLY A 70 -13.30 -15.87 -18.79
N SER A 71 -12.83 -14.88 -18.01
CA SER A 71 -11.43 -14.71 -17.61
C SER A 71 -11.26 -15.01 -16.12
N THR A 72 -10.05 -15.37 -15.70
CA THR A 72 -9.74 -15.58 -14.28
C THR A 72 -9.17 -14.29 -13.67
N PHE A 73 -9.88 -13.79 -12.66
CA PHE A 73 -9.48 -12.68 -11.82
C PHE A 73 -8.64 -13.22 -10.67
N ASN A 74 -7.35 -12.92 -10.75
CA ASN A 74 -6.35 -13.50 -9.87
C ASN A 74 -5.31 -12.47 -9.40
N THR A 75 -5.39 -11.22 -9.85
CA THR A 75 -4.38 -10.21 -9.55
C THR A 75 -5.00 -8.98 -8.94
N VAL A 76 -4.35 -8.45 -7.91
CA VAL A 76 -4.59 -7.16 -7.29
C VAL A 76 -3.55 -6.20 -7.84
N LEU A 77 -3.99 -5.03 -8.28
CA LEU A 77 -3.13 -3.89 -8.59
C LEU A 77 -3.23 -2.90 -7.44
N VAL A 78 -2.08 -2.49 -6.90
CA VAL A 78 -1.95 -1.36 -5.98
C VAL A 78 -1.29 -0.21 -6.74
N ASN A 79 -1.94 0.94 -6.75
CA ASN A 79 -1.42 2.15 -7.36
C ASN A 79 -1.21 3.21 -6.29
N GLN A 80 0.04 3.59 -6.09
CA GLN A 80 0.42 4.72 -5.28
C GLN A 80 0.19 6.01 -6.06
N TYR A 81 -0.54 6.95 -5.46
CA TYR A 81 -0.73 8.30 -5.97
C TYR A 81 0.33 9.25 -5.36
N CYS A 82 1.20 9.78 -6.22
CA CYS A 82 2.25 10.72 -5.87
C CYS A 82 1.93 12.11 -6.43
N ASN A 83 1.80 13.11 -5.57
CA ASN A 83 1.57 14.50 -5.98
C ASN A 83 2.26 15.50 -5.04
N LYS A 84 2.37 16.75 -5.48
CA LYS A 84 2.88 17.87 -4.68
C LYS A 84 1.94 18.14 -3.51
N LEU A 85 2.52 18.26 -2.32
CA LEU A 85 1.78 18.66 -1.13
C LEU A 85 1.33 20.13 -1.29
N ASN A 86 0.02 20.38 -1.19
CA ASN A 86 -0.59 21.71 -1.22
C ASN A 86 -0.31 22.55 -2.47
N GLY A 87 -0.23 21.94 -3.66
CA GLY A 87 -0.05 22.71 -4.89
C GLY A 87 -0.48 21.98 -6.14
N ASN A 88 -0.48 22.71 -7.25
CA ASN A 88 -0.63 22.13 -8.58
C ASN A 88 0.71 21.53 -8.98
N GLY A 89 0.73 20.22 -9.26
CA GLY A 89 1.91 19.49 -9.67
C GLY A 89 1.54 18.40 -10.68
N TYR A 90 2.55 17.89 -11.38
CA TYR A 90 2.38 16.71 -12.20
C TYR A 90 2.18 15.50 -11.30
N GLU A 91 1.05 14.80 -11.49
CA GLU A 91 0.76 13.54 -10.82
C GLU A 91 1.68 12.45 -11.38
N SER A 92 2.13 11.56 -10.49
CA SER A 92 2.85 10.35 -10.88
C SER A 92 2.29 9.17 -10.11
N HIS A 93 2.44 7.98 -10.69
CA HIS A 93 1.86 6.77 -10.16
C HIS A 93 2.89 5.65 -10.17
N ASN A 94 3.06 5.00 -9.02
CA ASN A 94 3.83 3.76 -8.92
C ASN A 94 2.85 2.60 -8.78
N VAL A 95 3.07 1.52 -9.52
CA VAL A 95 2.18 0.37 -9.54
C VAL A 95 2.90 -0.88 -9.07
N ALA A 96 2.19 -1.71 -8.33
CA ALA A 96 2.62 -3.04 -7.95
C ALA A 96 1.47 -4.02 -8.03
N PHE A 97 1.82 -5.30 -8.16
CA PHE A 97 0.87 -6.38 -8.36
C PHE A 97 1.07 -7.48 -7.33
N THR A 98 -0.02 -8.11 -6.89
CA THR A 98 0.01 -9.32 -6.08
C THR A 98 -1.14 -10.23 -6.44
N ASN A 99 -1.06 -11.51 -6.13
CA ASN A 99 -2.14 -12.45 -6.42
C ASN A 99 -3.29 -12.31 -5.40
N ILE A 100 -4.53 -12.36 -5.87
CA ILE A 100 -5.73 -12.53 -5.04
C ILE A 100 -5.68 -13.93 -4.44
N THR A 101 -5.57 -14.02 -3.11
CA THR A 101 -5.40 -15.30 -2.40
C THR A 101 -6.38 -15.47 -1.25
N GLN A 102 -6.92 -14.38 -0.71
CA GLN A 102 -7.65 -14.39 0.55
C GLN A 102 -8.58 -13.16 0.70
N PHE A 103 -9.57 -13.25 1.59
CA PHE A 103 -10.56 -12.19 1.85
C PHE A 103 -10.90 -12.13 3.34
N GLY A 104 -11.29 -10.96 3.84
CA GLY A 104 -11.65 -10.72 5.23
C GLY A 104 -10.54 -10.08 6.09
N PRO A 105 -10.87 -9.68 7.33
CA PRO A 105 -9.99 -8.89 8.20
C PRO A 105 -8.70 -9.61 8.63
N ASP A 106 -8.72 -10.93 8.73
CA ASP A 106 -7.55 -11.75 9.07
C ASP A 106 -6.64 -12.03 7.85
N SER A 107 -7.08 -11.61 6.67
CA SER A 107 -6.51 -11.93 5.36
C SER A 107 -5.83 -10.71 4.74
N LYS A 108 -4.85 -10.14 5.45
CA LYS A 108 -4.16 -8.91 5.01
C LYS A 108 -3.20 -9.17 3.83
N TYR A 109 -3.19 -8.24 2.89
CA TYR A 109 -2.20 -8.11 1.83
C TYR A 109 -1.20 -7.05 2.26
N THR A 110 0.09 -7.27 1.98
CA THR A 110 1.12 -6.23 2.06
C THR A 110 1.78 -6.13 0.69
N VAL A 111 1.67 -4.97 0.05
CA VAL A 111 2.19 -4.73 -1.29
C VAL A 111 3.16 -3.56 -1.25
N ALA A 112 4.34 -3.75 -1.83
CA ALA A 112 5.36 -2.71 -1.94
C ALA A 112 5.33 -2.06 -3.32
N THR A 113 5.41 -0.74 -3.37
CA THR A 113 5.64 0.04 -4.60
C THR A 113 6.96 0.80 -4.45
N ASP A 114 7.56 1.22 -5.57
CA ASP A 114 8.68 2.16 -5.54
C ASP A 114 8.30 3.45 -4.82
N LYS A 115 9.29 4.17 -4.29
CA LYS A 115 9.12 5.54 -3.77
C LYS A 115 8.66 6.50 -4.86
N CYS A 116 8.00 7.58 -4.47
CA CYS A 116 7.71 8.67 -5.40
C CYS A 116 9.01 9.28 -5.94
N GLU A 117 9.04 9.63 -7.22
CA GLU A 117 10.25 10.12 -7.93
C GLU A 117 11.03 11.20 -7.16
N GLU A 118 12.35 11.15 -7.33
CA GLU A 118 13.28 12.17 -6.85
C GLU A 118 13.23 13.40 -7.77
N GLY A 119 12.95 14.56 -7.18
CA GLY A 119 12.68 15.81 -7.93
C GLY A 119 11.27 16.34 -7.69
N GLU A 120 11.13 17.67 -7.76
CA GLU A 120 9.84 18.39 -7.76
C GLU A 120 8.85 17.99 -6.65
N SER A 121 9.16 18.16 -5.36
CA SER A 121 8.17 18.27 -4.27
C SER A 121 7.08 17.18 -4.08
N ARG A 122 7.15 16.05 -4.81
CA ARG A 122 6.10 15.01 -4.77
C ARG A 122 6.23 14.13 -3.54
N SER A 123 5.09 13.76 -2.99
CA SER A 123 4.95 12.83 -1.88
C SER A 123 3.82 11.86 -2.14
N PRO A 124 3.86 10.67 -1.52
CA PRO A 124 2.73 9.77 -1.55
C PRO A 124 1.58 10.43 -0.79
N GLN A 125 0.44 10.58 -1.45
CA GLN A 125 -0.76 11.24 -0.89
C GLN A 125 -1.95 10.30 -0.81
N GLY A 126 -1.89 9.19 -1.52
CA GLY A 126 -2.95 8.21 -1.50
C GLY A 126 -2.54 6.94 -2.19
N TYR A 127 -3.44 5.97 -2.14
CA TYR A 127 -3.33 4.77 -2.95
C TYR A 127 -4.72 4.23 -3.29
N TYR A 128 -4.81 3.47 -4.37
CA TYR A 128 -6.01 2.76 -4.76
C TYR A 128 -5.71 1.33 -5.15
N VAL A 129 -6.75 0.50 -5.10
CA VAL A 129 -6.68 -0.93 -5.34
C VAL A 129 -7.65 -1.31 -6.46
N ASN A 130 -7.21 -2.16 -7.38
CA ASN A 130 -8.05 -2.72 -8.44
C ASN A 130 -7.92 -4.23 -8.52
N LEU A 131 -8.97 -4.89 -9.03
CA LEU A 131 -8.93 -6.31 -9.36
C LEU A 131 -8.73 -6.50 -10.87
N CYS A 132 -7.85 -7.43 -11.19
CA CYS A 132 -7.28 -7.61 -12.52
C CYS A 132 -7.31 -9.07 -12.95
N VAL A 133 -7.38 -9.23 -14.28
CA VAL A 133 -7.19 -10.51 -14.95
C VAL A 133 -5.71 -10.73 -15.28
N GLY A 134 -5.29 -11.99 -15.28
CA GLY A 134 -3.95 -12.38 -15.71
C GLY A 134 -2.86 -11.79 -14.82
N ASP A 135 -1.77 -11.30 -15.43
CA ASP A 135 -0.62 -10.73 -14.71
C ASP A 135 -0.81 -9.26 -14.27
N GLY A 136 -2.00 -8.69 -14.47
CA GLY A 136 -2.31 -7.31 -14.12
C GLY A 136 -1.84 -6.25 -15.11
N THR A 137 -1.00 -6.58 -16.11
CA THR A 137 -0.51 -5.61 -17.10
C THR A 137 -1.64 -4.96 -17.89
N GLN A 138 -2.74 -5.68 -18.11
CA GLN A 138 -3.93 -5.15 -18.78
C GLN A 138 -4.62 -4.06 -17.97
N CYS A 139 -4.63 -4.13 -16.63
CA CYS A 139 -5.24 -3.10 -15.80
C CYS A 139 -4.58 -1.73 -15.92
N THR A 140 -3.29 -1.69 -16.28
CA THR A 140 -2.59 -0.42 -16.54
C THR A 140 -2.85 0.17 -17.93
N LYS A 141 -3.37 -0.64 -18.87
CA LYS A 141 -3.52 -0.27 -20.30
C LYS A 141 -4.97 -0.10 -20.71
N ASN A 142 -5.81 -1.03 -20.29
CA ASN A 142 -7.22 -1.16 -20.63
C ASN A 142 -7.95 -1.35 -19.30
N TYR A 143 -8.55 -0.26 -18.81
CA TYR A 143 -9.49 -0.12 -17.70
C TYR A 143 -9.54 -1.26 -16.65
N PRO A 144 -9.41 -0.93 -15.34
CA PRO A 144 -9.63 -1.94 -14.31
C PRO A 144 -11.02 -2.56 -14.47
N TRP A 145 -11.06 -3.89 -14.44
CA TRP A 145 -12.29 -4.66 -14.58
C TRP A 145 -13.17 -4.55 -13.34
N ALA A 146 -12.55 -4.35 -12.18
CA ALA A 146 -13.23 -3.89 -10.98
C ALA A 146 -12.33 -2.92 -10.22
N VAL A 147 -12.95 -1.85 -9.73
CA VAL A 147 -12.30 -0.87 -8.89
C VAL A 147 -12.73 -1.10 -7.45
N CYS A 148 -11.76 -1.03 -6.55
CA CYS A 148 -11.99 -1.08 -5.12
C CYS A 148 -11.93 0.33 -4.56
N GLY A 149 -12.84 0.67 -3.64
CA GLY A 149 -12.95 2.02 -3.10
C GLY A 149 -14.12 2.17 -2.13
N THR A 150 -14.39 3.41 -1.75
CA THR A 150 -15.53 3.77 -0.90
C THR A 150 -16.75 4.11 -1.76
N PRO A 151 -17.93 3.54 -1.48
CA PRO A 151 -19.15 3.88 -2.22
C PRO A 151 -19.48 5.36 -2.25
N GLY A 152 -19.70 5.89 -3.46
CA GLY A 152 -20.17 7.26 -3.67
C GLY A 152 -19.08 8.35 -3.70
N VAL A 153 -17.80 7.97 -3.64
CA VAL A 153 -16.68 8.91 -3.76
C VAL A 153 -16.09 8.83 -5.16
N ALA A 154 -16.08 9.95 -5.88
CA ALA A 154 -15.36 10.06 -7.15
C ALA A 154 -13.86 10.12 -6.84
N GLY A 155 -13.10 9.15 -7.37
CA GLY A 155 -11.69 8.96 -7.05
C GLY A 155 -11.53 7.85 -6.03
N ASP A 156 -11.29 6.65 -6.53
CA ASP A 156 -11.14 5.39 -5.77
C ASP A 156 -9.87 5.32 -4.91
N THR A 157 -9.29 6.49 -4.60
CA THR A 157 -8.05 6.69 -3.87
C THR A 157 -8.35 6.96 -2.41
N ARG A 158 -7.75 6.18 -1.52
CA ARG A 158 -7.69 6.51 -0.10
C ARG A 158 -6.55 7.50 0.12
N LEU A 159 -6.92 8.73 0.43
CA LEU A 159 -5.98 9.79 0.74
C LEU A 159 -5.45 9.66 2.17
N PHE A 160 -4.21 10.05 2.36
CA PHE A 160 -3.54 10.07 3.66
C PHE A 160 -2.53 11.21 3.75
N CYS A 161 -2.10 11.54 4.97
CA CYS A 161 -1.04 12.50 5.19
C CYS A 161 0.26 11.79 5.55
N PRO A 162 1.30 11.80 4.70
CA PRO A 162 2.59 11.27 5.10
C PRO A 162 3.20 12.16 6.19
N ALA A 163 3.81 11.53 7.20
CA ALA A 163 4.57 12.24 8.22
C ALA A 163 5.71 13.07 7.59
N ALA A 164 6.16 14.12 8.30
CA ALA A 164 7.26 14.94 7.81
C ALA A 164 8.60 14.18 7.83
N GLU A 165 9.43 14.43 6.82
CA GLU A 165 10.82 13.99 6.84
C GLU A 165 11.60 14.77 7.91
N PRO A 166 12.43 14.11 8.75
CA PRO A 166 13.24 14.80 9.77
C PRO A 166 14.18 15.86 9.19
N SER A 167 14.60 15.71 7.93
CA SER A 167 15.47 16.64 7.22
C SER A 167 14.74 17.85 6.61
N GLY A 168 13.42 17.97 6.81
CA GLY A 168 12.59 19.04 6.22
C GLY A 168 12.26 18.85 4.75
N GLY A 169 12.46 17.64 4.22
CA GLY A 169 12.13 17.25 2.85
C GLY A 169 10.68 16.78 2.65
N ASN A 170 10.32 16.53 1.40
CA ASN A 170 9.04 15.90 1.07
C ASN A 170 9.17 14.39 1.27
N PRO A 171 8.25 13.75 2.03
CA PRO A 171 8.28 12.31 2.22
C PRO A 171 8.17 11.59 0.88
N LYS A 172 8.96 10.54 0.70
CA LYS A 172 9.05 9.79 -0.57
C LYS A 172 8.48 8.39 -0.48
N ALA A 173 8.51 7.80 0.71
CA ALA A 173 8.01 6.48 0.95
C ALA A 173 7.26 6.41 2.29
N VAL A 174 6.16 5.67 2.32
CA VAL A 174 5.32 5.49 3.50
C VAL A 174 5.11 4.02 3.82
N SER A 175 4.78 3.72 5.07
CA SER A 175 4.24 2.42 5.46
C SER A 175 2.83 2.61 6.01
N LEU A 176 1.83 2.12 5.30
CA LEU A 176 0.43 2.24 5.67
C LEU A 176 -0.12 0.87 6.08
N ASP A 177 -0.62 0.75 7.30
CA ASP A 177 -1.58 -0.30 7.67
C ASP A 177 -2.97 0.31 7.66
N ASP A 178 -3.73 0.00 6.62
CA ASP A 178 -5.08 0.49 6.41
C ASP A 178 -6.08 -0.47 7.09
N PRO A 179 -6.71 -0.04 8.20
CA PRO A 179 -7.63 -0.89 8.95
C PRO A 179 -9.02 -0.97 8.30
N THR A 180 -9.26 -0.23 7.21
CA THR A 180 -10.58 -0.18 6.58
C THR A 180 -10.67 -1.22 5.48
N ALA A 181 -11.73 -2.03 5.49
CA ALA A 181 -11.95 -3.03 4.45
C ALA A 181 -12.09 -2.37 3.07
N TRP A 182 -11.39 -2.88 2.05
CA TRP A 182 -11.64 -2.49 0.66
C TRP A 182 -12.85 -3.24 0.13
N ASN A 183 -13.86 -2.49 -0.32
CA ASN A 183 -14.99 -3.01 -1.06
C ASN A 183 -14.73 -2.78 -2.56
N CYS A 184 -15.14 -3.72 -3.40
CA CYS A 184 -14.91 -3.63 -4.85
C CYS A 184 -16.22 -3.73 -5.61
N LYS A 185 -16.28 -3.09 -6.78
CA LYS A 185 -17.43 -3.18 -7.69
C LYS A 185 -17.00 -3.40 -9.11
N LEU A 186 -17.88 -4.07 -9.86
CA LEU A 186 -17.69 -4.37 -11.28
C LEU A 186 -17.69 -3.07 -12.10
N CYS A 187 -16.71 -2.97 -12.99
CA CYS A 187 -16.73 -1.96 -14.03
C CYS A 187 -17.32 -2.60 -15.28
N THR A 188 -18.46 -2.11 -15.74
CA THR A 188 -19.07 -2.67 -16.95
C THR A 188 -18.26 -2.21 -18.16
N THR A 189 -17.97 -3.14 -19.06
CA THR A 189 -17.21 -2.88 -20.30
C THR A 189 -17.91 -1.90 -21.25
N ILE A 190 -19.21 -1.63 -21.03
CA ILE A 190 -20.05 -0.81 -21.89
C ILE A 190 -19.97 0.68 -21.54
N SER A 191 -19.86 1.05 -20.26
CA SER A 191 -19.99 2.45 -19.84
C SER A 191 -18.67 3.17 -19.64
N LYS A 192 -17.52 2.49 -19.58
CA LYS A 192 -16.23 3.06 -19.12
C LYS A 192 -16.28 3.64 -17.68
N TYR A 193 -17.35 3.37 -16.93
CA TYR A 193 -17.55 3.83 -15.57
C TYR A 193 -17.98 2.67 -14.67
N CYS A 194 -17.32 2.53 -13.53
CA CYS A 194 -17.72 1.56 -12.52
C CYS A 194 -19.01 2.06 -11.86
N GLN A 195 -20.08 1.26 -11.90
CA GLN A 195 -21.37 1.67 -11.36
C GLN A 195 -21.46 1.25 -9.89
N TRP A 196 -21.64 2.24 -9.02
CA TRP A 196 -22.01 2.01 -7.63
C TRP A 196 -23.51 1.71 -7.57
N SER A 197 -23.88 0.45 -7.35
CA SER A 197 -25.23 0.07 -6.91
C SER A 197 -25.59 0.71 -5.57
#